data_AF-A0A957MFX0-F1
#
_entry.id   AF-A0A957MFX0-F1
#
_cell.length_a   1.000
_cell.length_b   1.000
_cell.length_c   1.000
_cell.angle_alpha   90.00
_cell.angle_beta   90.00
_cell.angle_gamma   90.00
#
_symmetry.space_group_name_H-M   'P 1'
#
loop_
_entity.id
_entity.type
_entity.pdbx_description
1 polymer ?
#
loop_
_entity_poly.entity_id
_entity_poly.type
_entity_poly.pdbx_seq_one_letter_code
_entity_poly.pdbx_strand_id
1 'polypeptide(L)'
;IHVEMPRADGSPVRLLPLCDSIDQVPSFAAVLGVEETGQPLLLSLPAPDVVHALVVGTTGSGKTALARSILASLARHNTPDSVRIVLIDPKHRGFAPLAHLPHLEGALIDNEQAAISRLEVIVHEMERRDRAGINRPLIVIAIDELADLLQTGGKPLDR
;
A
#
# COMPACT_ATOMS: atom_id res chain seq x y z
N ILE A 1 -11.89 -25.78 20.51
CA ILE A 1 -12.43 -24.42 20.27
C ILE A 1 -11.30 -23.46 20.63
N HIS A 2 -10.79 -22.69 19.66
CA HIS A 2 -9.83 -21.62 19.94
C HIS A 2 -10.64 -20.36 20.24
N VAL A 3 -10.45 -19.76 21.41
CA VAL A 3 -11.15 -18.55 21.84
C VAL A 3 -10.11 -17.49 22.10
N GLU A 4 -10.18 -16.40 21.34
CA GLU A 4 -9.32 -15.25 21.52
C GLU A 4 -10.05 -14.20 22.37
N MET A 5 -9.39 -13.73 23.43
CA MET A 5 -9.94 -12.73 24.34
C MET A 5 -9.09 -11.46 24.29
N PRO A 6 -9.68 -10.27 24.07
CA PRO A 6 -8.96 -9.02 24.14
C PRO A 6 -8.26 -8.86 25.49
N ARG A 7 -6.99 -8.47 25.46
CA ARG A 7 -6.23 -8.18 26.68
C ARG A 7 -6.75 -6.90 27.33
N ALA A 8 -6.83 -6.89 28.65
CA ALA A 8 -7.29 -5.72 29.42
C ALA A 8 -6.29 -4.54 29.37
N ASP A 9 -5.03 -4.82 29.07
CA ASP A 9 -3.89 -3.89 29.05
C ASP A 9 -3.35 -3.68 27.61
N GLY A 10 -4.19 -3.83 26.59
CA GLY A 10 -3.80 -3.70 25.19
C GLY A 10 -3.00 -2.41 24.91
N SER A 11 -1.74 -2.56 24.53
CA SER A 11 -0.87 -1.45 24.15
C SER A 11 -0.84 -1.26 22.63
N PRO A 12 -0.80 -0.03 22.11
CA PRO A 12 -0.67 0.19 20.67
C PRO A 12 0.66 -0.34 20.15
N VAL A 13 0.61 -1.07 19.03
CA VAL A 13 1.81 -1.45 18.28
C VAL A 13 2.31 -0.23 17.49
N ARG A 14 3.51 0.24 17.80
CA ARG A 14 4.15 1.36 17.12
C ARG A 14 5.00 0.82 15.97
N LEU A 15 4.81 1.37 14.77
CA LEU A 15 5.51 0.87 13.57
C LEU A 15 7.03 0.99 13.66
N LEU A 16 7.57 2.15 14.07
CA LEU A 16 9.03 2.36 14.08
C LEU A 16 9.75 1.41 15.06
N PRO A 17 9.35 1.29 16.35
CA PRO A 17 9.95 0.30 17.24
C PRO A 17 9.81 -1.14 16.73
N LEU A 18 8.69 -1.47 16.08
CA LEU A 18 8.51 -2.79 15.49
C LEU A 18 9.48 -3.04 14.32
N CYS A 19 9.63 -2.08 13.40
CA CYS A 19 10.64 -2.15 12.35
C CYS A 19 12.06 -2.30 12.92
N ASP A 20 12.37 -1.59 14.00
CA ASP A 20 13.70 -1.62 14.63
C ASP A 20 13.96 -2.94 15.39
N SER A 21 12.90 -3.70 15.71
CA SER A 21 13.01 -5.02 16.33
C SER A 21 13.33 -6.15 15.36
N ILE A 22 13.33 -5.87 14.05
CA ILE A 22 13.57 -6.86 13.00
C ILE A 22 14.96 -6.62 12.42
N ASP A 23 15.87 -7.58 12.57
CA ASP A 23 17.26 -7.46 12.11
C ASP A 23 17.35 -7.15 10.61
N GLN A 24 16.56 -7.84 9.80
CA GLN A 24 16.52 -7.65 8.36
C GLN A 24 15.12 -7.89 7.81
N VAL A 25 14.50 -6.82 7.29
CA VAL A 25 13.26 -6.94 6.52
C VAL A 25 13.62 -7.29 5.07
N PRO A 26 13.02 -8.35 4.48
CA PRO A 26 13.24 -8.68 3.07
C PRO A 26 12.91 -7.50 2.15
N SER A 27 13.64 -7.38 1.04
CA SER A 27 13.33 -6.36 0.03
C SER A 27 11.88 -6.49 -0.44
N PHE A 28 11.22 -5.35 -0.63
CA PHE A 28 9.82 -5.28 -1.07
C PHE A 28 8.81 -5.95 -0.11
N ALA A 29 9.21 -6.26 1.13
CA ALA A 29 8.30 -6.61 2.19
C ALA A 29 7.97 -5.39 3.06
N ALA A 30 6.75 -5.39 3.60
CA ALA A 30 6.25 -4.37 4.51
C ALA A 30 5.95 -5.00 5.87
N VAL A 31 6.25 -4.28 6.94
CA VAL A 31 5.86 -4.60 8.32
C VAL A 31 4.45 -4.06 8.58
N LEU A 32 3.54 -4.92 9.04
CA LEU A 32 2.11 -4.58 9.23
C LEU A 32 1.77 -4.36 10.69
N GLY A 33 2.34 -5.19 11.56
CA GLY A 33 1.97 -5.28 12.96
C GLY A 33 2.55 -6.55 13.57
N VAL A 34 1.86 -7.08 14.57
CA VAL A 34 2.24 -8.32 15.24
C VAL A 34 1.11 -9.33 15.14
N GLU A 35 1.47 -10.60 15.11
CA GLU A 35 0.54 -11.72 15.28
C GLU A 35 0.16 -11.89 16.75
N GLU A 36 -0.76 -12.82 17.03
CA GLU A 36 -1.21 -13.16 18.40
C GLU A 36 -0.05 -13.53 19.34
N THR A 37 1.00 -14.13 18.78
CA THR A 37 2.23 -14.54 19.49
C THR A 37 3.18 -13.37 19.80
N GLY A 38 2.87 -12.17 19.29
CA GLY A 38 3.74 -10.99 19.37
C GLY A 38 4.84 -10.95 18.30
N GLN A 39 4.92 -11.95 17.42
CA GLN A 39 5.87 -11.96 16.32
C GLN A 39 5.52 -10.92 15.25
N PRO A 40 6.50 -10.24 14.64
CA PRO A 40 6.23 -9.29 13.56
C PRO A 40 5.59 -9.96 12.35
N LEU A 41 4.49 -9.37 11.87
CA LEU A 41 3.78 -9.79 10.67
C LEU A 41 4.29 -8.99 9.45
N LEU A 42 4.72 -9.71 8.41
CA LEU A 42 5.26 -9.15 7.17
C LEU A 42 4.36 -9.47 5.96
N LEU A 43 4.22 -8.51 5.05
CA LEU A 43 3.57 -8.67 3.74
C LEU A 43 4.62 -8.53 2.65
N SER A 44 4.82 -9.58 1.85
CA SER A 44 5.70 -9.52 0.68
C SER A 44 4.91 -9.12 -0.56
N LEU A 45 5.28 -8.02 -1.22
CA LEU A 45 4.58 -7.55 -2.44
C LEU A 45 4.98 -8.26 -3.74
N PRO A 46 6.24 -8.65 -4.00
CA PRO A 46 6.59 -9.39 -5.23
C PRO A 46 6.51 -10.89 -4.99
N ALA A 47 5.41 -11.37 -4.41
CA ALA A 47 5.16 -12.80 -4.32
C ALA A 47 4.50 -13.28 -5.64
N PRO A 48 4.81 -14.50 -6.13
CA PRO A 48 4.19 -15.04 -7.35
C PRO A 48 2.66 -14.97 -7.34
N ASP A 49 2.06 -15.06 -6.15
CA ASP A 49 0.62 -15.14 -5.94
C ASP A 49 -0.01 -13.84 -5.39
N VAL A 50 0.79 -12.83 -5.05
CA VAL A 50 0.31 -11.56 -4.46
C VAL A 50 0.74 -10.41 -5.34
N VAL A 51 -0.11 -10.03 -6.30
CA VAL A 51 0.13 -8.87 -7.18
C VAL A 51 -0.62 -7.63 -6.69
N HIS A 52 -1.71 -7.83 -5.91
CA HIS A 52 -2.57 -6.78 -5.38
C HIS A 52 -3.01 -7.10 -3.96
N ALA A 53 -3.11 -6.07 -3.11
CA ALA A 53 -3.66 -6.19 -1.76
C ALA A 53 -4.92 -5.32 -1.66
N LEU A 54 -6.03 -5.93 -1.21
CA LEU A 54 -7.29 -5.22 -0.94
C LEU A 54 -7.49 -5.12 0.57
N VAL A 55 -7.60 -3.90 1.09
CA VAL A 55 -7.90 -3.66 2.49
C VAL A 55 -9.37 -3.23 2.62
N VAL A 56 -10.16 -4.01 3.36
CA VAL A 56 -11.60 -3.76 3.57
C VAL A 56 -11.88 -3.63 5.06
N GLY A 57 -12.73 -2.68 5.42
CA GLY A 57 -13.16 -2.50 6.80
C GLY A 57 -14.09 -1.30 6.94
N THR A 58 -14.87 -1.28 8.00
CA THR A 58 -15.79 -0.18 8.32
C THR A 58 -15.03 1.06 8.81
N THR A 59 -15.71 2.21 8.87
CA THR A 59 -15.15 3.44 9.45
C THR A 59 -14.63 3.17 10.87
N GLY A 60 -13.38 3.59 11.15
CA GLY A 60 -12.74 3.39 12.44
C GLY A 60 -12.03 2.03 12.62
N SER A 61 -12.15 1.10 11.68
CA SER A 61 -11.46 -0.21 11.74
C SER A 61 -9.94 -0.17 11.59
N GLY A 62 -9.37 0.99 11.20
CA GLY A 62 -7.93 1.14 11.01
C GLY A 62 -7.43 0.88 9.59
N LYS A 63 -8.30 0.66 8.59
CA LYS A 63 -7.92 0.49 7.16
C LYS A 63 -6.86 1.48 6.67
N THR A 64 -7.09 2.78 6.88
CA THR A 64 -6.16 3.83 6.45
C THR A 64 -4.85 3.78 7.24
N ALA A 65 -4.91 3.45 8.54
CA ALA A 65 -3.71 3.28 9.35
C ALA A 65 -2.88 2.09 8.86
N LEU A 66 -3.52 0.97 8.53
CA LEU A 66 -2.86 -0.21 7.96
C LEU A 66 -2.21 0.10 6.61
N ALA A 67 -2.94 0.73 5.69
CA ALA A 67 -2.40 1.12 4.38
C ALA A 67 -1.19 2.07 4.52
N ARG A 68 -1.27 3.06 5.44
CA ARG A 68 -0.13 3.93 5.76
C ARG A 68 1.06 3.16 6.32
N SER A 69 0.82 2.20 7.22
CA SER A 69 1.88 1.39 7.81
C SER A 69 2.60 0.58 6.74
N ILE A 70 1.86 -0.03 5.81
CA ILE A 70 2.43 -0.77 4.67
C ILE A 70 3.33 0.16 3.84
N LEU A 71 2.81 1.31 3.40
CA LEU A 71 3.54 2.24 2.54
C LEU A 71 4.77 2.85 3.24
N ALA A 72 4.63 3.24 4.51
CA ALA A 72 5.73 3.79 5.29
C ALA A 72 6.81 2.74 5.56
N SER A 73 6.43 1.48 5.83
CA SER A 73 7.39 0.40 6.00
C SER A 73 8.14 0.07 4.70
N LEU A 74 7.45 0.05 3.57
CA LEU A 74 8.10 -0.11 2.26
C LEU A 74 9.11 1.00 2.00
N ALA A 75 8.73 2.26 2.22
CA ALA A 75 9.62 3.40 2.05
C ALA A 75 10.81 3.37 3.03
N ARG A 76 10.62 2.83 4.24
CA ARG A 76 11.69 2.68 5.25
C ARG A 76 12.74 1.65 4.84
N HIS A 77 12.31 0.56 4.21
CA HIS A 77 13.18 -0.60 3.95
C HIS A 77 13.67 -0.71 2.50
N ASN A 78 13.27 0.22 1.64
CA ASN A 78 13.65 0.24 0.23
C ASN A 78 14.08 1.64 -0.18
N THR A 79 15.01 1.77 -1.13
CA THR A 79 15.40 3.09 -1.67
C THR A 79 14.40 3.57 -2.73
N PRO A 80 14.29 4.89 -3.01
CA PRO A 80 13.46 5.42 -4.09
C PRO A 80 13.78 4.86 -5.49
N ASP A 81 15.03 4.41 -5.70
CA ASP A 81 15.46 3.77 -6.94
C ASP A 81 15.01 2.31 -7.06
N SER A 82 14.57 1.71 -5.95
CA SER A 82 14.07 0.33 -5.91
C SER A 82 12.55 0.24 -5.85
N VAL A 83 11.90 1.19 -5.16
CA VAL A 83 10.44 1.27 -5.00
C VAL A 83 9.99 2.69 -5.24
N ARG A 84 9.00 2.85 -6.12
CA ARG A 84 8.28 4.10 -6.36
C ARG A 84 6.83 3.94 -5.94
N ILE A 85 6.25 5.00 -5.40
CA ILE A 85 4.90 4.99 -4.85
C ILE A 85 4.04 6.00 -5.63
N VAL A 86 2.88 5.57 -6.09
CA VAL A 86 1.84 6.46 -6.65
C VAL A 86 0.68 6.47 -5.67
N LEU A 87 0.28 7.66 -5.22
CA LEU A 87 -0.79 7.83 -4.24
C LEU A 87 -2.01 8.46 -4.91
N ILE A 88 -3.16 7.79 -4.77
CA ILE A 88 -4.49 8.29 -5.16
C ILE A 88 -5.31 8.44 -3.87
N ASP A 89 -5.69 9.67 -3.53
CA ASP A 89 -6.44 10.03 -2.33
C ASP A 89 -7.40 11.20 -2.67
N PRO A 90 -8.58 10.93 -3.27
CA PRO A 90 -9.50 11.96 -3.70
C PRO A 90 -9.99 12.87 -2.57
N LYS A 91 -9.94 12.38 -1.34
CA LYS A 91 -10.48 13.06 -0.15
C LYS A 91 -9.39 13.75 0.68
N HIS A 92 -8.11 13.62 0.33
CA HIS A 92 -6.96 14.12 1.10
C HIS A 92 -6.96 13.71 2.58
N ARG A 93 -7.59 12.58 2.90
CA ARG A 93 -7.73 12.09 4.28
C ARG A 93 -6.84 10.89 4.52
N GLY A 94 -6.54 10.14 3.46
CA GLY A 94 -5.90 8.85 3.49
C GLY A 94 -4.39 8.92 3.49
N PHE A 95 -3.78 9.55 2.50
CA PHE A 95 -2.35 9.45 2.25
C PHE A 95 -1.59 10.77 2.29
N ALA A 96 -2.27 11.90 2.55
CA ALA A 96 -1.61 13.21 2.69
C ALA A 96 -0.33 13.22 3.57
N PRO A 97 -0.25 12.52 4.72
CA PRO A 97 0.99 12.47 5.51
C PRO A 97 2.19 11.82 4.81
N LEU A 98 1.95 11.03 3.76
CA LEU A 98 2.96 10.33 2.97
C LEU A 98 3.40 11.12 1.73
N ALA A 99 2.80 12.28 1.46
CA ALA A 99 3.08 13.08 0.28
C ALA A 99 4.51 13.67 0.22
N HIS A 100 5.27 13.55 1.31
CA HIS A 100 6.64 14.03 1.44
C HIS A 100 7.69 12.93 1.29
N LEU A 101 7.29 11.68 1.05
CA LEU A 101 8.24 10.59 0.87
C LEU A 101 9.04 10.79 -0.42
N PRO A 102 10.37 10.55 -0.41
CA PRO A 102 11.20 10.65 -1.62
C PRO A 102 10.84 9.58 -2.66
N HIS A 103 10.10 8.54 -2.27
CA HIS A 103 9.57 7.48 -3.13
C HIS A 103 8.35 7.91 -3.94
N LEU A 104 7.72 9.04 -3.60
CA LEU A 104 6.51 9.49 -4.28
C LEU A 104 6.82 9.87 -5.74
N GLU A 105 6.13 9.21 -6.68
CA GLU A 105 6.24 9.52 -8.09
C GLU A 105 5.13 10.50 -8.52
N GLY A 106 5.50 11.79 -8.57
CA GLY A 106 4.60 12.89 -8.89
C GLY A 106 3.97 13.51 -7.64
N ALA A 107 2.83 14.17 -7.81
CA ALA A 107 2.04 14.69 -6.69
C ALA A 107 0.97 13.68 -6.23
N LEU A 108 0.44 13.87 -5.03
CA LEU A 108 -0.77 13.17 -4.57
C LEU A 108 -1.90 13.44 -5.57
N ILE A 109 -2.54 12.38 -6.04
CA ILE A 109 -3.64 12.48 -7.00
C ILE A 109 -4.94 12.58 -6.22
N ASP A 110 -5.67 13.66 -6.44
CA ASP A 110 -6.82 14.07 -5.64
C ASP A 110 -8.14 14.12 -6.41
N ASN A 111 -8.11 13.76 -7.68
CA ASN A 111 -9.30 13.72 -8.51
C ASN A 111 -9.28 12.48 -9.40
N GLU A 112 -10.49 11.99 -9.69
CA GLU A 112 -10.70 10.71 -10.36
C GLU A 112 -10.20 10.73 -11.81
N GLN A 113 -10.36 11.84 -12.52
CA GLN A 113 -9.90 11.96 -13.91
C GLN A 113 -8.37 11.85 -14.01
N ALA A 114 -7.64 12.51 -13.10
CA ALA A 114 -6.20 12.39 -13.00
C ALA A 114 -5.77 10.99 -12.57
N ALA A 115 -6.54 10.33 -11.70
CA ALA A 115 -6.28 8.95 -11.29
C ALA A 115 -6.40 8.00 -12.49
N ILE A 116 -7.48 8.08 -13.25
CA ILE A 116 -7.69 7.28 -14.48
C ILE A 116 -6.54 7.52 -15.47
N SER A 117 -6.24 8.78 -15.76
CA SER A 117 -5.16 9.15 -16.69
C SER A 117 -3.81 8.60 -16.23
N ARG A 118 -3.54 8.62 -14.91
CA ARG A 118 -2.31 8.08 -14.35
C ARG A 118 -2.25 6.56 -14.46
N LEU A 119 -3.36 5.87 -14.17
CA LEU A 119 -3.44 4.42 -14.29
C LEU A 119 -3.20 3.98 -15.75
N GLU A 120 -3.76 4.68 -16.73
CA GLU A 120 -3.49 4.44 -18.16
C GLU A 120 -2.00 4.56 -18.48
N VAL A 121 -1.32 5.61 -17.98
CA VAL A 121 0.14 5.77 -18.15
C VAL A 121 0.91 4.60 -17.54
N ILE A 122 0.51 4.15 -16.35
CA ILE A 122 1.17 3.03 -15.66
C ILE A 122 0.96 1.71 -16.41
N VAL A 123 -0.23 1.49 -17.00
CA VAL A 123 -0.48 0.32 -17.86
C VAL A 123 0.44 0.32 -19.07
N HIS A 124 0.60 1.46 -19.77
CA HIS A 124 1.54 1.55 -20.88
C HIS A 124 2.99 1.30 -20.45
N GLU A 125 3.39 1.78 -19.26
CA GLU A 125 4.71 1.51 -18.71
C GLU A 125 4.90 0.02 -18.38
N MET A 126 3.87 -0.66 -17.85
CA MET A 126 3.88 -2.10 -17.60
C MET A 126 4.09 -2.88 -18.91
N GLU A 127 3.35 -2.56 -19.98
CA GLU A 127 3.52 -3.19 -21.29
C GLU A 127 4.88 -2.90 -21.94
N ARG A 128 5.41 -1.69 -21.76
CA ARG A 128 6.76 -1.34 -22.24
C ARG A 128 7.82 -2.16 -21.51
N ARG A 129 7.67 -2.32 -20.20
CA ARG A 129 8.56 -3.06 -19.32
C ARG A 129 8.57 -4.55 -19.63
N ASP A 130 7.40 -5.13 -19.85
CA ASP A 130 7.26 -6.53 -20.25
C ASP A 130 8.01 -6.80 -21.56
N ARG A 131 7.78 -5.99 -22.60
CA ARG A 131 8.49 -6.10 -23.89
C ARG A 131 10.00 -5.91 -23.79
N ALA A 132 10.46 -5.10 -22.84
CA ALA A 132 11.89 -4.81 -22.64
C ALA A 132 12.56 -5.74 -21.61
N GLY A 133 11.82 -6.63 -20.95
CA GLY A 133 12.34 -7.48 -19.87
C GLY A 133 12.78 -6.68 -18.63
N ILE A 134 12.17 -5.53 -18.37
CA ILE A 134 12.51 -4.63 -17.25
C ILE A 134 11.51 -4.83 -16.12
N ASN A 135 11.97 -5.19 -14.92
CA ASN A 135 11.10 -5.42 -13.76
C ASN A 135 11.37 -4.47 -12.58
N ARG A 136 12.20 -3.43 -12.77
CA ARG A 136 12.55 -2.44 -11.74
C ARG A 136 12.52 -1.01 -12.28
N PRO A 137 12.28 -0.01 -11.41
CA PRO A 137 11.89 -0.12 -9.99
C PRO A 137 10.49 -0.72 -9.80
N LEU A 138 10.18 -1.30 -8.65
CA LEU A 138 8.81 -1.70 -8.32
C LEU A 138 7.93 -0.45 -8.20
N ILE A 139 6.79 -0.44 -8.87
CA ILE A 139 5.80 0.65 -8.76
C ILE A 139 4.65 0.16 -7.90
N VAL A 140 4.45 0.79 -6.75
CA VAL A 140 3.34 0.51 -5.82
C VAL A 140 2.29 1.60 -6.00
N ILE A 141 1.08 1.21 -6.40
CA ILE A 141 -0.06 2.12 -6.51
C ILE A 141 -0.94 1.93 -5.27
N ALA A 142 -1.12 2.99 -4.51
CA ALA A 142 -2.04 3.00 -3.38
C ALA A 142 -3.24 3.88 -3.69
N ILE A 143 -4.43 3.31 -3.52
CA ILE A 143 -5.71 3.98 -3.77
C ILE A 143 -6.47 4.01 -2.45
N ASP A 144 -6.70 5.19 -1.91
CA ASP A 144 -7.64 5.38 -0.80
C ASP A 144 -9.05 5.44 -1.37
N GLU A 145 -9.97 4.76 -0.69
CA GLU A 145 -11.38 4.68 -1.09
C GLU A 145 -11.60 4.28 -2.56
N LEU A 146 -11.13 3.07 -2.92
CA LEU A 146 -11.30 2.50 -4.27
C LEU A 146 -12.74 2.57 -4.81
N ALA A 147 -13.74 2.52 -3.93
CA ALA A 147 -15.15 2.59 -4.29
C ALA A 147 -15.55 3.90 -4.99
N ASP A 148 -14.88 5.03 -4.67
CA ASP A 148 -15.13 6.30 -5.34
C ASP A 148 -14.66 6.23 -6.81
N LEU A 149 -13.47 5.67 -7.04
CA LEU A 149 -12.89 5.52 -8.38
C LEU A 149 -13.70 4.57 -9.28
N LEU A 150 -14.26 3.50 -8.70
CA LEU A 150 -15.08 2.53 -9.45
C LEU A 150 -16.39 3.13 -9.96
N GLN A 151 -16.95 4.12 -9.26
CA GLN A 151 -18.21 4.75 -9.66
C GLN A 151 -18.07 5.62 -10.92
N THR A 152 -16.88 6.18 -11.17
CA THR A 152 -16.61 7.02 -12.34
C THR A 152 -15.83 6.33 -13.45
N GLY A 153 -15.03 5.31 -13.13
CA GLY A 153 -14.20 4.58 -14.12
C GLY A 153 -14.91 3.45 -14.87
N GLY A 154 -16.12 3.06 -14.46
CA GLY A 154 -16.83 1.94 -15.08
C GLY A 154 -17.44 2.31 -16.43
N LYS A 155 -16.89 1.80 -17.55
CA LYS A 155 -17.75 1.53 -18.71
C LYS A 155 -18.86 0.57 -18.25
N PRO A 156 -20.12 0.76 -18.65
CA PRO A 156 -21.14 -0.25 -18.37
C PRO A 156 -20.61 -1.59 -18.86
N LEU A 157 -20.63 -2.59 -17.98
CA LEU A 157 -20.33 -3.96 -18.36
C LEU A 157 -21.42 -4.35 -19.38
N ASP A 158 -21.06 -4.40 -20.66
CA ASP A 158 -21.93 -4.98 -21.68
C ASP A 158 -22.25 -6.41 -21.22
N ARG A 159 -23.52 -6.64 -20.90
CA ARG A 159 -24.08 -7.95 -20.54
C ARG A 159 -24.23 -8.82 -21.77
#